data_AF-A0A7G8DCL9-F1
#
_entry.id   AF-A0A7G8DCL9-F1
#
_cell.length_a   1.000
_cell.length_b   1.000
_cell.length_c   1.000
_cell.angle_alpha   90.00
_cell.angle_beta   90.00
_cell.angle_gamma   90.00
#
_symmetry.space_group_name_H-M   'P 1'
#
loop_
_entity.id
_entity.type
_entity.pdbx_description
1 polymer ?
#
loop_
_entity_poly.entity_id
_entity_poly.type
_entity_poly.pdbx_seq_one_letter_code
_entity_poly.pdbx_strand_id
1 'polypeptide(L)'
;MMSIFFKKNRHFSVNKKALLYNVGSVLDYIALYFLISTAIEKALHRQVPTLNEYGFIFVTLLSWLLGLPYEWKLRWARYEGIIYVLAMTLILCIYASIGIPS
;
A
#
# COMPACT_ATOMS: atom_id res chain seq x y z
N MET A 1 -18.83 51.03 1.28
CA MET A 1 -19.76 50.19 0.49
C MET A 1 -19.28 50.26 -0.96
N MET A 2 -18.92 49.21 -1.68
CA MET A 2 -19.45 47.84 -1.71
C MET A 2 -18.34 46.92 -2.24
N SER A 3 -17.91 45.93 -1.45
CA SER A 3 -17.29 44.73 -1.99
C SER A 3 -18.35 43.95 -2.75
N ILE A 4 -18.04 43.29 -3.87
CA ILE A 4 -18.63 41.99 -4.25
C ILE A 4 -17.80 41.36 -5.39
N PHE A 5 -17.04 40.34 -5.00
CA PHE A 5 -16.80 39.08 -5.70
C PHE A 5 -16.59 39.08 -7.23
N PHE A 6 -15.33 39.21 -7.65
CA PHE A 6 -14.85 38.38 -8.76
C PHE A 6 -14.54 36.98 -8.22
N LYS A 7 -15.53 36.10 -8.30
CA LYS A 7 -15.42 34.67 -8.02
C LYS A 7 -14.38 34.09 -8.98
N LYS A 8 -13.14 34.00 -8.50
CA LYS A 8 -12.00 33.35 -9.15
C LYS A 8 -12.47 31.96 -9.61
N ASN A 9 -12.64 31.79 -10.93
CA ASN A 9 -12.79 30.50 -11.56
C ASN A 9 -11.60 29.65 -11.14
N ARG A 10 -11.78 28.82 -10.11
CA ARG A 10 -10.85 27.73 -9.82
C ARG A 10 -11.03 26.75 -10.96
N HIS A 11 -10.27 26.94 -12.03
CA HIS A 11 -9.98 25.85 -12.94
C HIS A 11 -9.42 24.73 -12.07
N PHE A 12 -10.26 23.72 -11.79
CA PHE A 12 -9.81 22.40 -11.38
C PHE A 12 -9.05 21.84 -12.59
N SER A 13 -7.83 22.30 -12.77
CA SER A 13 -6.83 21.63 -13.60
C SER A 13 -6.51 20.33 -12.86
N VAL A 14 -7.37 19.32 -13.05
CA VAL A 14 -7.10 17.97 -12.57
C VAL A 14 -5.84 17.53 -13.30
N ASN A 15 -4.73 17.51 -12.59
CA ASN A 15 -3.47 17.02 -13.13
C ASN A 15 -3.66 15.51 -13.38
N LYS A 16 -3.84 15.11 -14.64
CA LYS A 16 -4.13 13.71 -15.03
C LYS A 16 -3.15 12.71 -14.40
N LYS A 17 -1.89 13.11 -14.20
CA LYS A 17 -0.86 12.29 -13.53
C LYS A 17 -1.19 12.03 -12.05
N ALA A 18 -1.65 13.06 -11.34
CA ALA A 18 -2.06 12.93 -9.94
C ALA A 18 -3.34 12.11 -9.80
N LEU A 19 -4.28 12.24 -10.74
CA LEU A 19 -5.51 11.43 -10.76
C LEU A 19 -5.19 9.94 -10.97
N LEU A 20 -4.37 9.62 -11.98
CA LEU A 20 -3.96 8.24 -12.25
C LEU A 20 -3.20 7.63 -11.06
N TYR A 21 -2.31 8.40 -10.43
CA TYR A 21 -1.61 7.97 -9.24
C TYR A 21 -2.58 7.66 -8.09
N ASN A 22 -3.50 8.57 -7.79
CA ASN A 22 -4.47 8.38 -6.70
C ASN A 22 -5.37 7.17 -6.95
N VAL A 23 -5.82 6.95 -8.19
CA VAL A 23 -6.60 5.74 -8.53
C VAL A 23 -5.77 4.48 -8.35
N GLY A 24 -4.50 4.51 -8.78
CA GLY A 24 -3.54 3.44 -8.53
C GLY A 24 -3.43 3.12 -7.04
N SER A 25 -3.13 4.13 -6.21
CA SER A 25 -2.98 3.97 -4.76
C SER A 25 -4.24 3.39 -4.09
N VAL A 26 -5.44 3.71 -4.58
CA VAL A 26 -6.69 3.19 -4.01
C VAL A 26 -6.83 1.70 -4.32
N LEU A 27 -6.56 1.28 -5.56
CA LEU A 27 -6.58 -0.14 -5.93
C LEU A 27 -5.53 -0.93 -5.15
N ASP A 28 -4.37 -0.32 -4.97
CA ASP A 28 -3.25 -0.80 -4.18
C ASP A 28 -3.68 -1.04 -2.71
N TYR A 29 -4.33 -0.07 -2.05
CA TYR A 29 -4.87 -0.27 -0.70
C TYR A 29 -5.96 -1.35 -0.62
N ILE A 30 -6.79 -1.51 -1.66
CA ILE A 30 -7.78 -2.59 -1.73
C ILE A 30 -7.06 -3.94 -1.79
N ALA A 31 -6.02 -4.08 -2.61
CA ALA A 31 -5.22 -5.30 -2.68
C ALA A 31 -4.54 -5.60 -1.33
N LEU A 32 -4.02 -4.57 -0.67
CA LEU A 32 -3.41 -4.69 0.66
C LEU A 32 -4.41 -5.20 1.71
N TYR A 33 -5.64 -4.69 1.68
CA TYR A 33 -6.71 -5.15 2.56
C TYR A 33 -7.00 -6.65 2.37
N PHE A 34 -7.08 -7.13 1.12
CA PHE A 34 -7.28 -8.55 0.85
C PHE A 34 -6.10 -9.40 1.33
N LEU A 35 -4.85 -8.98 1.08
CA LEU A 35 -3.67 -9.71 1.52
C LEU A 35 -3.61 -9.86 3.05
N ILE A 36 -3.88 -8.78 3.79
CA ILE A 36 -3.93 -8.82 5.26
C ILE A 36 -5.06 -9.74 5.73
N SER A 37 -6.25 -9.61 5.12
CA SER A 37 -7.41 -10.44 5.47
C SER A 37 -7.13 -11.93 5.26
N THR A 38 -6.53 -12.30 4.13
CA THR A 38 -6.11 -13.68 3.85
C THR A 38 -5.06 -14.18 4.85
N ALA A 39 -4.11 -13.32 5.26
CA ALA A 39 -3.12 -13.69 6.26
C ALA A 39 -3.76 -13.97 7.63
N ILE A 40 -4.71 -13.12 8.05
CA ILE A 40 -5.48 -13.32 9.28
C ILE A 40 -6.32 -14.60 9.19
N GLU A 41 -7.01 -14.82 8.07
CA GLU A 41 -7.82 -16.02 7.86
C GLU A 41 -6.99 -17.31 7.95
N LYS A 42 -5.80 -17.33 7.33
CA LYS A 42 -4.85 -18.45 7.45
C LYS A 42 -4.41 -18.65 8.90
N ALA A 43 -4.15 -17.56 9.63
CA ALA A 43 -3.78 -17.64 11.05
C ALA A 43 -4.89 -18.22 11.92
N LEU A 44 -6.13 -17.80 11.69
CA LEU A 44 -7.31 -18.30 12.40
C LEU A 44 -7.52 -19.80 12.17
N HIS A 45 -7.33 -20.27 10.93
CA HIS A 45 -7.50 -21.67 10.57
C HIS A 45 -6.21 -22.51 10.71
N ARG A 46 -5.12 -21.94 11.24
CA ARG A 46 -3.80 -22.58 11.36
C ARG A 46 -3.31 -23.19 10.02
N GLN A 47 -3.66 -22.55 8.91
CA GLN A 47 -3.25 -22.99 7.58
C GLN A 47 -1.84 -22.47 7.29
N VAL A 48 -0.87 -23.39 7.20
CA VAL A 48 0.52 -23.05 6.91
C VAL A 48 0.61 -22.43 5.51
N PRO A 49 1.17 -21.22 5.36
CA PRO A 49 1.36 -20.60 4.06
C PRO A 49 2.36 -21.40 3.21
N THR A 50 2.14 -21.45 1.90
CA THR A 50 3.07 -22.11 0.97
C THR A 50 4.36 -21.29 0.80
N LEU A 51 5.45 -21.94 0.37
CA LEU A 51 6.71 -21.24 0.08
C LEU A 51 6.54 -20.12 -0.96
N ASN A 52 5.63 -20.30 -1.93
CA ASN A 52 5.32 -19.29 -2.93
C ASN A 52 4.67 -18.06 -2.32
N GLU A 53 3.76 -18.24 -1.36
CA GLU A 53 3.12 -17.12 -0.64
C GLU A 53 4.15 -16.35 0.19
N TYR A 54 5.03 -17.06 0.91
CA TYR A 54 6.16 -16.44 1.60
C TYR A 54 7.07 -15.66 0.65
N GLY A 55 7.48 -16.29 -0.45
CA GLY A 55 8.35 -15.69 -1.46
C GLY A 55 7.73 -14.45 -2.09
N PHE A 56 6.43 -14.49 -2.40
CA PHE A 56 5.70 -13.35 -2.94
C PHE A 56 5.71 -12.16 -1.98
N ILE A 57 5.35 -12.36 -0.70
CA ILE A 57 5.34 -11.28 0.29
C ILE A 57 6.76 -10.74 0.52
N PHE A 58 7.78 -11.62 0.59
CA PHE A 58 9.17 -11.22 0.77
C PHE A 58 9.72 -10.40 -0.39
N VAL A 59 9.51 -10.84 -1.64
CA VAL A 59 9.94 -10.09 -2.83
C VAL A 59 9.20 -8.76 -2.95
N THR A 60 7.91 -8.74 -2.59
CA THR A 60 7.12 -7.50 -2.57
C THR A 60 7.66 -6.53 -1.53
N LEU A 61 7.95 -7.01 -0.31
CA LEU A 61 8.58 -6.20 0.74
C LEU A 61 9.93 -5.62 0.28
N LEU A 62 10.78 -6.45 -0.33
CA LEU A 62 12.08 -6.02 -0.82
C LEU A 62 11.94 -4.94 -1.92
N SER A 63 10.99 -5.11 -2.83
CA SER A 63 10.72 -4.14 -3.89
C SER A 63 10.33 -2.77 -3.32
N TRP A 64 9.44 -2.75 -2.31
CA TRP A 64 9.04 -1.51 -1.63
C TRP A 64 10.18 -0.90 -0.81
N LEU A 65 11.00 -1.72 -0.14
CA LEU A 65 12.20 -1.23 0.56
C LEU A 65 13.20 -0.55 -0.37
N LEU A 66 13.40 -1.10 -1.57
CA LEU A 66 14.26 -0.51 -2.58
C LEU A 66 13.63 0.72 -3.27
N GLY A 67 12.30 0.77 -3.36
CA GLY A 67 11.54 1.91 -3.91
C GLY A 67 11.41 3.10 -2.95
N LEU A 68 11.45 2.85 -1.63
CA LEU A 68 11.29 3.86 -0.58
C LEU A 68 12.18 5.11 -0.75
N PRO A 69 13.49 5.01 -1.07
CA PRO A 69 14.34 6.20 -1.28
C PRO A 69 13.87 7.11 -2.42
N TYR A 70 13.28 6.52 -3.47
CA TYR A 70 12.72 7.29 -4.58
C TYR A 70 11.44 8.01 -4.16
N GLU A 71 10.54 7.30 -3.49
CA GLU A 71 9.28 7.85 -2.99
C GLU A 71 9.47 8.88 -1.88
N TRP A 72 10.57 8.77 -1.11
CA TRP A 72 10.87 9.73 -0.05
C TRP A 72 11.03 11.17 -0.54
N LYS A 73 11.46 11.33 -1.81
CA LYS A 73 11.57 12.64 -2.47
C LYS A 73 10.19 13.20 -2.86
N LEU A 74 9.21 12.33 -3.07
CA LEU A 74 7.84 12.68 -3.41
C LEU A 74 7.00 12.76 -2.13
N ARG A 75 6.75 13.98 -1.63
CA ARG A 75 6.01 14.19 -0.36
C ARG A 75 4.68 13.44 -0.27
N TRP A 76 4.01 13.23 -1.40
CA TRP A 76 2.72 12.55 -1.48
C TRP A 76 2.82 11.02 -1.54
N ALA A 77 3.95 10.45 -1.99
CA ALA A 77 4.15 8.99 -2.05
C ALA A 77 4.86 8.44 -0.80
N ARG A 78 5.57 9.29 -0.05
CA ARG A 78 6.39 8.89 1.11
C ARG A 78 5.65 7.98 2.10
N TYR A 79 4.40 8.29 2.40
CA TYR A 79 3.64 7.54 3.41
C TYR A 79 3.10 6.22 2.86
N GLU A 80 2.86 6.13 1.55
CA GLU A 80 2.37 4.92 0.90
C GLU A 80 3.41 3.80 1.00
N GLY A 81 4.66 4.06 0.59
CA GLY A 81 5.73 3.07 0.72
C GLY A 81 5.99 2.62 2.16
N ILE A 82 5.85 3.52 3.16
CA ILE A 82 5.96 3.14 4.58
C ILE A 82 4.81 2.19 4.97
N ILE A 83 3.56 2.52 4.60
CA ILE A 83 2.40 1.68 4.91
C ILE A 83 2.57 0.30 4.29
N TYR A 84 3.05 0.22 3.05
CA TYR A 84 3.32 -1.03 2.36
C TYR A 84 4.37 -1.88 3.06
N VAL A 85 5.52 -1.29 3.44
CA VAL A 85 6.56 -2.00 4.16
C VAL A 85 6.05 -2.53 5.50
N LEU A 86 5.33 -1.71 6.26
CA LEU A 86 4.75 -2.12 7.54
C LEU A 86 3.74 -3.26 7.38
N ALA A 87 2.86 -3.17 6.37
CA ALA A 87 1.84 -4.18 6.11
C ALA A 87 2.45 -5.51 5.64
N MET A 88 3.42 -5.49 4.72
CA MET A 88 4.10 -6.71 4.28
C MET A 88 4.89 -7.36 5.43
N THR A 89 5.53 -6.55 6.27
CA THR A 89 6.21 -7.03 7.48
C THR A 89 5.22 -7.69 8.45
N LEU A 90 4.05 -7.06 8.66
CA LEU A 90 2.98 -7.62 9.48
C LEU A 90 2.50 -8.97 8.94
N ILE A 91 2.28 -9.09 7.63
CA ILE A 91 1.89 -10.35 6.99
C ILE A 91 2.95 -11.43 7.21
N LEU A 92 4.24 -11.11 7.06
CA LEU A 92 5.32 -12.06 7.33
C LEU A 92 5.34 -12.50 8.80
N CYS A 93 5.12 -11.57 9.74
CA CYS A 93 5.01 -11.91 11.17
C CYS A 93 3.84 -12.86 11.43
N ILE A 94 2.69 -12.63 10.80
CA ILE A 94 1.52 -13.52 10.90
C ILE A 94 1.89 -14.89 10.34
N TYR A 95 2.48 -14.96 9.15
CA TYR A 95 2.88 -16.23 8.53
C TYR A 95 3.86 -16.99 9.42
N ALA A 96 4.91 -16.32 9.91
CA ALA A 96 5.90 -16.92 10.80
C ALA A 96 5.27 -17.46 12.11
N SER A 97 4.21 -16.82 12.61
CA SER A 97 3.48 -17.29 13.81
C SER A 97 2.69 -18.59 13.59
N ILE A 98 2.37 -18.92 12.33
CA ILE A 98 1.67 -20.16 11.95
C ILE A 98 2.68 -21.30 11.79
N GLY A 99 3.81 -21.03 11.13
CA GLY A 99 4.88 -21.99 10.89
C GLY A 99 5.39 -21.98 9.45
N ILE A 100 6.41 -22.81 9.20
CA ILE A 100 7.04 -22.95 7.88
C ILE A 100 6.53 -24.26 7.25
N PRO A 101 6.16 -24.25 5.96
CA PRO A 101 5.81 -25.48 5.25
C PRO A 101 7.02 -26.43 5.19
N SER A 102 6.81 -27.68 5.57
CA SER A 102 7.81 -28.77 5.57
C SER A 102 8.05 -29.35 4.19
#